data_AF-A0A067LPC8-F1
#
_entry.id   AF-A0A067LPC8-F1
#
_cell.length_a   1.000
_cell.length_b   1.000
_cell.length_c   1.000
_cell.angle_alpha   90.00
_cell.angle_beta   90.00
_cell.angle_gamma   90.00
#
_symmetry.space_group_name_H-M   'P 1'
#
loop_
_entity.id
_entity.type
_entity.pdbx_description
1 polymer ?
#
loop_
_entity_poly.entity_id
_entity_poly.type
_entity_poly.pdbx_seq_one_letter_code
_entity_poly.pdbx_strand_id
1 'polypeptide(L)'
;MGASESALSSSQALADEITTVSERSQSLDPILERLKSLKISMPILTSPPEEESSLTDILLRKPLSSSAHSTVNPNVLLELFSMYREWQDEKAQQISKKQEEIENKIEVADALATKLLQRFNYSVSAMKTTSQHLSEVHPLQVELGELKGRLTEVISNCDALCKRIAAEGPESLRKTVKPFAVATTDSDVSCNSSSQLDLERTLPSHEIKSDRLSHS
;
A
#
# COMPACT_ATOMS: atom_id res chain seq x y z
N MET A 1 -1.00 -17.22 24.50
CA MET A 1 -1.41 -16.07 25.33
C MET A 1 -1.51 -14.87 24.40
N GLY A 2 -2.74 -14.50 24.02
CA GLY A 2 -3.03 -13.43 23.06
C GLY A 2 -3.68 -12.23 23.76
N ALA A 3 -3.59 -11.05 23.16
CA ALA A 3 -4.13 -9.82 23.70
C ALA A 3 -5.09 -9.14 22.71
N SER A 4 -6.25 -8.78 23.28
CA SER A 4 -7.07 -7.59 23.04
C SER A 4 -7.81 -7.43 21.70
N GLU A 5 -9.11 -7.73 21.75
CA GLU A 5 -10.12 -7.22 20.81
C GLU A 5 -11.20 -6.53 21.64
N SER A 6 -11.39 -5.21 21.42
CA SER A 6 -12.49 -4.45 22.01
C SER A 6 -13.69 -4.48 21.06
N ALA A 7 -14.78 -5.09 21.49
CA ALA A 7 -16.07 -5.03 20.84
C ALA A 7 -17.00 -4.11 21.65
N LEU A 8 -17.41 -2.98 21.08
CA LEU A 8 -18.56 -2.21 21.58
C LEU A 8 -19.74 -2.51 20.66
N SER A 9 -20.58 -3.43 21.11
CA SER A 9 -21.88 -3.70 20.50
C SER A 9 -22.91 -2.70 21.01
N SER A 10 -23.57 -2.07 20.04
CA SER A 10 -24.91 -1.52 20.05
C SER A 10 -25.83 -2.06 21.15
N SER A 11 -26.51 -1.15 21.86
CA SER A 11 -27.93 -1.35 22.16
C SER A 11 -28.65 -0.01 22.16
N GLN A 12 -29.60 0.07 21.24
CA GLN A 12 -30.48 1.17 20.90
C GLN A 12 -31.60 1.33 21.94
N ALA A 13 -31.97 2.57 22.29
CA ALA A 13 -33.32 3.13 22.04
C ALA A 13 -33.67 4.33 22.94
N LEU A 14 -34.31 5.31 22.29
CA LEU A 14 -35.31 6.27 22.81
C LEU A 14 -34.83 7.50 23.62
N ALA A 15 -34.58 8.60 22.90
CA ALA A 15 -35.36 9.84 22.97
C ALA A 15 -34.81 10.87 21.98
N ASP A 16 -35.68 11.42 21.14
CA ASP A 16 -35.44 12.66 20.40
C ASP A 16 -35.19 13.79 21.41
N GLU A 17 -33.94 14.19 21.58
CA GLU A 17 -33.60 15.45 22.25
C GLU A 17 -32.57 16.18 21.38
N ILE A 18 -33.07 17.06 20.51
CA ILE A 18 -32.25 17.97 19.73
C ILE A 18 -31.62 18.95 20.71
N THR A 19 -30.36 18.75 21.05
CA THR A 19 -29.55 19.74 21.75
C THR A 19 -29.25 20.88 20.77
N THR A 20 -29.97 21.98 20.91
CA THR A 20 -29.71 23.21 20.15
C THR A 20 -28.44 23.86 20.68
N VAL A 21 -27.48 24.12 19.78
CA VAL A 21 -26.28 24.92 20.08
C VAL A 21 -26.73 26.37 20.29
N SER A 22 -27.06 26.72 21.53
CA SER A 22 -27.41 28.08 21.94
C SER A 22 -26.14 28.88 22.24
N GLU A 23 -25.31 29.17 21.23
CA GLU A 23 -24.41 30.32 21.30
C GLU A 23 -24.00 30.76 19.88
N ARG A 24 -24.79 31.69 19.32
CA ARG A 24 -24.40 32.42 18.12
C ARG A 24 -23.45 33.52 18.58
N SER A 25 -22.15 33.28 18.47
CA SER A 25 -21.14 34.33 18.70
C SER A 25 -21.49 35.54 17.82
N GLN A 26 -21.76 36.66 18.48
CA GLN A 26 -22.17 37.92 17.88
C GLN A 26 -20.98 38.65 17.25
N SER A 27 -20.10 37.91 16.59
CA SER A 27 -19.08 38.45 15.71
C SER A 27 -19.72 38.70 14.36
N LEU A 28 -19.99 39.97 14.06
CA LEU A 28 -20.39 40.42 12.73
C LEU A 28 -19.43 39.81 11.71
N ASP A 29 -19.98 39.24 10.64
CA ASP A 29 -19.20 38.66 9.55
C ASP A 29 -18.14 39.69 9.11
N PRO A 30 -16.84 39.34 9.11
CA PRO A 30 -15.77 40.26 8.72
C PRO A 30 -15.97 40.83 7.31
N ILE A 31 -16.71 40.13 6.44
CA ILE A 31 -17.10 40.61 5.12
C ILE A 31 -18.16 41.73 5.25
N LEU A 32 -19.12 41.58 6.15
CA LEU A 32 -20.17 42.58 6.40
C LEU A 32 -19.59 43.87 7.02
N GLU A 33 -18.60 43.74 7.90
CA GLU A 33 -17.86 44.87 8.46
C GLU A 33 -17.03 45.60 7.39
N ARG A 34 -16.37 44.85 6.50
CA ARG A 34 -15.67 45.38 5.33
C ARG A 34 -16.60 46.12 4.36
N LEU A 35 -17.79 45.57 4.11
CA LEU A 35 -18.80 46.20 3.26
C LEU A 35 -19.35 47.49 3.88
N LYS A 36 -19.58 47.52 5.20
CA LYS A 36 -19.97 48.75 5.91
C LYS A 36 -18.87 49.81 5.93
N SER A 37 -17.60 49.39 5.93
CA SER A 37 -16.44 50.29 5.96
C SER A 37 -16.07 50.85 4.59
N LEU A 38 -16.65 50.32 3.50
CA LEU A 38 -16.45 50.86 2.17
C LEU A 38 -17.13 52.23 2.07
N LYS A 39 -16.34 53.30 1.96
CA LYS A 39 -16.85 54.62 1.55
C LYS A 39 -17.39 54.47 0.14
N ILE A 40 -18.71 54.59 0.00
CA ILE A 40 -19.37 54.70 -1.30
C ILE A 40 -18.74 55.92 -1.99
N SER A 41 -17.93 55.67 -3.02
CA SER A 41 -17.41 56.71 -3.91
C SER A 41 -18.60 57.52 -4.42
N MET A 42 -18.42 58.83 -4.60
CA MET A 42 -19.49 59.67 -5.14
C MET A 42 -20.10 59.02 -6.39
N PRO A 43 -21.44 59.00 -6.52
CA PRO A 43 -22.08 58.43 -7.69
C PRO A 43 -21.52 59.12 -8.93
N ILE A 44 -21.26 58.34 -9.99
CA ILE A 44 -20.79 58.85 -11.28
C ILE A 44 -21.83 59.83 -11.87
N LEU A 45 -23.07 59.78 -11.39
CA LEU A 45 -24.15 60.69 -11.73
C LEU A 45 -24.13 61.93 -10.82
N THR A 46 -23.83 63.07 -11.44
CA THR A 46 -23.67 64.38 -10.81
C THR A 46 -24.98 65.11 -10.47
N SER A 47 -26.15 64.49 -10.66
CA SER A 47 -27.45 65.06 -10.26
C SER A 47 -28.46 63.97 -9.84
N PRO A 48 -29.40 64.28 -8.94
CA PRO A 48 -30.55 63.40 -8.66
C PRO A 48 -31.38 63.21 -9.94
N PRO A 49 -31.99 62.03 -10.16
CA PRO A 49 -33.03 61.92 -11.17
C PRO A 49 -34.24 62.73 -10.70
N GLU A 50 -34.40 63.92 -11.30
CA GLU A 50 -35.65 64.67 -11.27
C GLU A 50 -36.68 63.83 -12.03
N GLU A 51 -37.58 63.15 -11.30
CA GLU A 51 -38.98 62.89 -11.66
C GLU A 51 -39.53 61.70 -10.85
N GLU A 52 -40.42 62.00 -9.90
CA GLU A 52 -41.38 61.01 -9.38
C GLU A 52 -42.44 60.73 -10.45
N SER A 53 -42.09 59.94 -11.48
CA SER A 53 -43.04 59.51 -12.50
C SER A 53 -43.64 58.15 -12.16
N SER A 54 -44.97 58.10 -12.12
CA SER A 54 -45.80 56.91 -11.86
C SER A 54 -45.37 55.69 -12.70
N LEU A 55 -45.39 54.50 -12.09
CA LEU A 55 -45.04 53.20 -12.69
C LEU A 55 -45.77 52.92 -14.03
N THR A 56 -46.96 53.49 -14.24
CA THR A 56 -47.71 53.34 -15.49
C THR A 56 -47.12 54.14 -16.65
N ASP A 57 -46.50 55.29 -16.39
CA ASP A 57 -45.78 56.07 -17.41
C ASP A 57 -44.47 55.39 -17.83
N ILE A 58 -43.85 54.62 -16.93
CA ILE A 58 -42.64 53.85 -17.22
C ILE A 58 -42.93 52.68 -18.16
N LEU A 59 -44.08 52.01 -18.01
CA LEU A 59 -44.44 50.84 -18.82
C LEU A 59 -44.97 51.19 -20.22
N LEU A 60 -45.59 52.36 -20.38
CA LEU A 60 -46.19 52.81 -21.65
C LEU A 60 -45.24 53.64 -22.53
N ARG A 61 -44.10 54.05 -21.99
CA ARG A 61 -43.09 54.80 -22.74
C ARG A 61 -42.30 53.86 -23.65
N LYS A 62 -42.79 53.75 -24.90
CA LYS A 62 -41.98 53.42 -26.08
C LYS A 62 -40.67 54.21 -25.97
N PRO A 63 -39.47 53.60 -26.11
CA PRO A 63 -38.22 54.28 -25.80
C PRO A 63 -38.05 55.46 -26.75
N LEU A 64 -38.46 56.64 -26.28
CA LEU A 64 -38.15 57.91 -26.91
C LEU A 64 -36.64 58.00 -26.84
N SER A 65 -36.03 58.09 -28.02
CA SER A 65 -34.63 58.41 -28.22
C SER A 65 -34.34 59.79 -27.62
N SER A 66 -34.19 59.86 -26.31
CA SER A 66 -33.72 61.05 -25.59
C SER A 66 -33.53 60.73 -24.10
N SER A 67 -32.34 60.23 -23.77
CA SER A 67 -31.55 60.81 -22.69
C SER A 67 -30.11 60.49 -23.03
N ALA A 68 -29.25 61.51 -22.99
CA ALA A 68 -27.89 61.51 -23.51
C ALA A 68 -27.23 60.14 -23.38
N HIS A 69 -26.76 59.57 -24.51
CA HIS A 69 -25.82 58.46 -24.45
C HIS A 69 -24.72 58.91 -23.49
N SER A 70 -24.70 58.34 -22.28
CA SER A 70 -23.51 58.34 -21.43
C SER A 70 -22.49 57.54 -22.22
N THR A 71 -21.87 58.22 -23.17
CA THR A 71 -20.98 57.63 -24.16
C THR A 71 -19.73 57.32 -23.37
N VAL A 72 -19.69 56.11 -22.81
CA VAL A 72 -18.50 55.60 -22.15
C VAL A 72 -17.38 55.72 -23.17
N ASN A 73 -16.31 56.42 -22.80
CA ASN A 73 -15.23 56.70 -23.73
C ASN A 73 -14.70 55.36 -24.27
N PRO A 74 -14.80 55.10 -25.59
CA PRO A 74 -14.47 53.79 -26.15
C PRO A 74 -13.00 53.40 -25.91
N ASN A 75 -12.11 54.38 -25.72
CA ASN A 75 -10.71 54.12 -25.38
C ASN A 75 -10.55 53.59 -23.94
N VAL A 76 -11.32 54.13 -22.98
CA VAL A 76 -11.31 53.65 -21.58
C VAL A 76 -11.88 52.23 -21.49
N LEU A 77 -12.90 51.94 -22.31
CA LEU A 77 -13.46 50.59 -22.39
C LEU A 77 -12.46 49.59 -22.98
N LEU A 78 -11.74 49.97 -24.04
CA LEU A 78 -10.71 49.14 -24.65
C LEU A 78 -9.54 48.88 -23.69
N GLU A 79 -9.11 49.90 -22.94
CA GLU A 79 -8.08 49.79 -21.92
C GLU A 79 -8.51 48.83 -20.80
N LEU A 80 -9.75 48.96 -20.31
CA LEU A 80 -10.29 48.05 -19.29
C LEU A 80 -10.34 46.59 -19.77
N PHE A 81 -10.78 46.37 -21.02
CA PHE A 81 -10.77 45.03 -21.60
C PHE A 81 -9.35 44.48 -21.81
N SER A 82 -8.40 45.33 -22.16
CA SER A 82 -6.99 44.94 -22.29
C SER A 82 -6.41 44.54 -20.94
N MET A 83 -6.63 45.36 -19.91
CA MET A 83 -6.18 45.08 -18.55
C MET A 83 -6.85 43.83 -17.96
N TYR A 84 -8.14 43.60 -18.27
CA TYR A 84 -8.83 42.37 -17.87
C TYR A 84 -8.29 41.13 -18.60
N ARG A 85 -7.98 41.25 -19.91
CA ARG A 85 -7.39 40.17 -20.71
C ARG A 85 -6.00 39.80 -20.19
N GLU A 86 -5.14 40.78 -19.95
CA GLU A 86 -3.82 40.55 -19.35
C GLU A 86 -3.93 39.87 -17.98
N TRP A 87 -4.85 40.33 -17.13
CA TRP A 87 -5.11 39.68 -15.86
C TRP A 87 -5.61 38.24 -16.02
N GLN A 88 -6.50 37.96 -16.97
CA GLN A 88 -6.97 36.60 -17.25
C GLN A 88 -5.82 35.70 -17.71
N ASP A 89 -4.96 36.20 -18.61
CA ASP A 89 -3.81 35.45 -19.13
C ASP A 89 -2.80 35.16 -18.00
N GLU A 90 -2.53 36.13 -17.13
CA GLU A 90 -1.67 35.93 -15.96
C GLU A 90 -2.24 34.87 -15.01
N LYS A 91 -3.55 34.90 -14.75
CA LYS A 91 -4.20 33.89 -13.91
C LYS A 91 -4.17 32.51 -14.55
N ALA A 92 -4.41 32.40 -15.85
CA ALA A 92 -4.31 31.15 -16.57
C ALA A 92 -2.88 30.57 -16.46
N GLN A 93 -1.85 31.40 -16.68
CA GLN A 93 -0.46 30.97 -16.57
C GLN A 93 -0.10 30.51 -15.15
N GLN A 94 -0.56 31.22 -14.12
CA GLN A 94 -0.35 30.83 -12.71
C GLN A 94 -1.03 29.50 -12.36
N ILE A 95 -2.24 29.26 -12.90
CA ILE A 95 -2.95 27.99 -12.71
C ILE A 95 -2.20 26.85 -13.41
N SER A 96 -1.80 27.06 -14.67
CA SER A 96 -1.05 26.05 -15.44
C SER A 96 0.26 25.67 -14.75
N LYS A 97 1.02 26.67 -14.27
CA LYS A 97 2.27 26.41 -13.54
C LYS A 97 2.03 25.59 -12.27
N LYS A 98 1.00 25.93 -11.49
CA LYS A 98 0.66 25.16 -10.28
C LYS A 98 0.19 23.74 -10.60
N GLN A 99 -0.56 23.55 -11.68
CA GLN A 99 -0.98 22.22 -12.12
C GLN A 99 0.23 21.36 -12.51
N GLU A 100 1.17 21.93 -13.27
CA GLU A 100 2.42 21.25 -13.64
C GLU A 100 3.26 20.88 -12.40
N GLU A 101 3.40 21.78 -11.42
CA GLU A 101 4.09 21.48 -10.17
C GLU A 101 3.41 20.36 -9.37
N ILE A 102 2.07 20.33 -9.35
CA ILE A 102 1.30 19.28 -8.69
C ILE A 102 1.46 17.94 -9.40
N GLU A 103 1.37 17.93 -10.73
CA GLU A 103 1.53 16.73 -11.56
C GLU A 103 2.91 16.10 -11.36
N ASN A 104 3.98 16.90 -11.43
CA ASN A 104 5.34 16.43 -11.15
C ASN A 104 5.47 15.80 -9.75
N LYS A 105 4.83 16.40 -8.73
CA LYS A 105 4.84 15.84 -7.36
C LYS A 105 4.06 14.54 -7.26
N ILE A 106 2.96 14.41 -7.99
CA ILE A 106 2.16 13.18 -8.04
C ILE A 106 2.97 12.06 -8.70
N GLU A 107 3.64 12.34 -9.83
CA GLU A 107 4.50 11.35 -10.51
C GLU A 107 5.63 10.85 -9.61
N VAL A 108 6.31 11.76 -8.90
CA VAL A 108 7.38 11.38 -7.96
C VAL A 108 6.83 10.57 -6.79
N ALA A 109 5.66 10.94 -6.25
CA ALA A 109 5.01 10.21 -5.17
C ALA A 109 4.60 8.80 -5.59
N ASP A 110 4.05 8.64 -6.80
CA ASP A 110 3.65 7.35 -7.35
C ASP A 110 4.86 6.42 -7.61
N ALA A 111 5.94 6.98 -8.19
CA ALA A 111 7.19 6.26 -8.38
C ALA A 111 7.80 5.79 -7.05
N LEU A 112 7.72 6.62 -6.01
CA LEU A 112 8.19 6.27 -4.67
C LEU A 112 7.30 5.21 -4.01
N ALA A 113 5.97 5.35 -4.11
CA ALA A 113 5.02 4.39 -3.58
C ALA A 113 5.22 3.00 -4.19
N THR A 114 5.40 2.93 -5.50
CA THR A 114 5.68 1.68 -6.22
C THR A 114 6.99 1.04 -5.76
N LYS A 115 8.06 1.83 -5.62
CA LYS A 115 9.35 1.33 -5.11
C LYS A 115 9.26 0.83 -3.66
N LEU A 116 8.49 1.53 -2.81
CA LEU A 116 8.27 1.12 -1.43
C LEU A 116 7.52 -0.22 -1.37
N LEU A 117 6.45 -0.36 -2.15
CA LEU A 117 5.68 -1.60 -2.25
C LEU A 117 6.56 -2.77 -2.74
N GLN A 118 7.39 -2.54 -3.75
CA GLN A 118 8.32 -3.55 -4.25
C GLN A 118 9.32 -4.00 -3.17
N ARG A 119 9.92 -3.05 -2.44
CA ARG A 119 10.84 -3.33 -1.32
C ARG A 119 10.16 -4.11 -0.21
N PHE A 120 8.94 -3.72 0.14
CA PHE A 120 8.15 -4.41 1.17
C PHE A 120 7.85 -5.85 0.77
N ASN A 121 7.36 -6.08 -0.45
CA ASN A 121 7.08 -7.43 -0.95
C ASN A 121 8.34 -8.31 -0.97
N TYR A 122 9.48 -7.78 -1.42
CA TYR A 122 10.75 -8.50 -1.35
C TYR A 122 11.11 -8.89 0.10
N SER A 123 10.97 -7.96 1.04
CA SER A 123 11.24 -8.22 2.47
C SER A 123 10.32 -9.30 3.02
N VAL A 124 9.02 -9.25 2.69
CA VAL A 124 8.03 -10.26 3.10
C VAL A 124 8.38 -11.63 2.54
N SER A 125 8.74 -11.71 1.25
CA SER A 125 9.20 -12.96 0.64
C SER A 125 10.45 -13.51 1.31
N ALA A 126 11.46 -12.68 1.56
CA ALA A 126 12.70 -13.08 2.25
C ALA A 126 12.44 -13.57 3.69
N MET A 127 11.57 -12.87 4.42
CA MET A 127 11.14 -13.29 5.76
C MET A 127 10.39 -14.63 5.71
N LYS A 128 9.52 -14.83 4.74
CA LYS A 128 8.78 -16.09 4.56
C LYS A 128 9.72 -17.25 4.28
N THR A 129 10.70 -17.07 3.40
CA THR A 129 11.74 -18.08 3.13
C THR A 129 12.58 -18.38 4.37
N THR A 130 13.00 -17.35 5.11
CA THR A 130 13.77 -17.55 6.35
C THR A 130 12.95 -18.28 7.40
N SER A 131 11.68 -17.91 7.57
CA SER A 131 10.74 -18.59 8.48
C SER A 131 10.56 -20.05 8.10
N GLN A 132 10.43 -20.35 6.79
CA GLN A 132 10.33 -21.72 6.29
C GLN A 132 11.58 -22.54 6.66
N HIS A 133 12.78 -22.02 6.38
CA HIS A 133 14.04 -22.69 6.75
C HIS A 133 14.18 -22.89 8.26
N LEU A 134 13.79 -21.91 9.06
CA LEU A 134 13.80 -22.05 10.53
C LEU A 134 12.80 -23.10 11.01
N SER A 135 11.66 -23.26 10.33
CA SER A 135 10.69 -24.30 10.67
C SER A 135 11.24 -25.71 10.39
N GLU A 136 12.09 -25.86 9.36
CA GLU A 136 12.81 -27.10 9.04
C GLU A 136 13.93 -27.45 10.02
N VAL A 137 14.48 -26.47 10.77
CA VAL A 137 15.53 -26.72 11.78
C VAL A 137 15.00 -27.54 12.95
N HIS A 138 13.76 -27.35 13.37
CA HIS A 138 13.22 -28.03 14.56
C HIS A 138 13.12 -29.56 14.39
N PRO A 139 12.55 -30.10 13.28
CA PRO A 139 12.59 -31.53 12.99
C PRO A 139 14.01 -32.10 13.00
N LEU A 140 14.97 -31.43 12.33
CA LEU A 140 16.36 -31.87 12.28
C LEU A 140 17.01 -31.91 13.68
N GLN A 141 16.69 -30.95 14.53
CA GLN A 141 17.17 -30.93 15.92
C GLN A 141 16.65 -32.13 16.72
N VAL A 142 15.39 -32.55 16.49
CA VAL A 142 14.80 -33.73 17.14
C VAL A 142 15.50 -35.01 16.67
N GLU A 143 15.65 -35.18 15.35
CA GLU A 143 16.33 -36.35 14.77
C GLU A 143 17.79 -36.47 15.26
N LEU A 144 18.51 -35.36 15.33
CA LEU A 144 19.87 -35.31 15.87
C LEU A 144 19.90 -35.74 17.35
N GLY A 145 18.90 -35.32 18.14
CA GLY A 145 18.74 -35.72 19.53
C GLY A 145 18.50 -37.22 19.69
N GLU A 146 17.63 -37.80 18.86
CA GLU A 146 17.36 -39.24 18.84
C GLU A 146 18.60 -40.04 18.45
N LEU A 147 19.29 -39.63 17.36
CA LEU A 147 20.51 -40.29 16.91
C LEU A 147 21.60 -40.27 17.98
N LYS A 148 21.77 -39.14 18.66
CA LYS A 148 22.69 -39.02 19.80
C LYS A 148 22.31 -39.97 20.93
N GLY A 149 21.02 -40.12 21.22
CA GLY A 149 20.51 -41.09 22.19
C GLY A 149 20.90 -42.53 21.83
N ARG A 150 20.59 -42.96 20.60
CA ARG A 150 20.95 -44.30 20.08
C ARG A 150 22.46 -44.55 20.11
N LEU A 151 23.26 -43.56 19.72
CA LEU A 151 24.72 -43.67 19.78
C LEU A 151 25.23 -43.85 21.21
N THR A 152 24.67 -43.10 22.17
CA THR A 152 25.03 -43.21 23.58
C THR A 152 24.67 -44.60 24.12
N GLU A 153 23.52 -45.13 23.73
CA GLU A 153 23.12 -46.49 24.07
C GLU A 153 24.08 -47.54 23.50
N VAL A 154 24.47 -47.43 22.22
CA VAL A 154 25.44 -48.33 21.59
C VAL A 154 26.80 -48.27 22.30
N ILE A 155 27.30 -47.07 22.61
CA ILE A 155 28.56 -46.90 23.34
C ILE A 155 28.47 -47.54 24.74
N SER A 156 27.36 -47.31 25.44
CA SER A 156 27.10 -47.92 26.76
C SER A 156 27.03 -49.45 26.67
N ASN A 157 26.38 -49.99 25.64
CA ASN A 157 26.32 -51.43 25.37
C ASN A 157 27.72 -52.00 25.11
N CYS A 158 28.53 -51.33 24.28
CA CYS A 158 29.91 -51.70 24.04
C CYS A 158 30.77 -51.63 25.31
N ASP A 159 30.62 -50.61 26.16
CA ASP A 159 31.34 -50.51 27.44
C ASP A 159 30.93 -51.64 28.40
N ALA A 160 29.63 -51.93 28.50
CA ALA A 160 29.13 -53.07 29.28
C ALA A 160 29.65 -54.41 28.74
N LEU A 161 29.76 -54.56 27.42
CA LEU A 161 30.35 -55.73 26.78
C LEU A 161 31.84 -55.85 27.09
N CYS A 162 32.61 -54.76 26.97
CA CYS A 162 34.02 -54.72 27.33
C CYS A 162 34.26 -55.09 28.80
N LYS A 163 33.45 -54.55 29.72
CA LYS A 163 33.48 -54.90 31.14
C LYS A 163 33.18 -56.38 31.39
N ARG A 164 32.20 -56.95 30.68
CA ARG A 164 31.86 -58.37 30.78
C ARG A 164 32.99 -59.26 30.27
N ILE A 165 33.60 -58.91 29.14
CA ILE A 165 34.76 -59.64 28.61
C ILE A 165 35.93 -59.58 29.60
N ALA A 166 36.18 -58.42 30.22
CA ALA A 166 37.24 -58.27 31.21
C ALA A 166 36.99 -59.10 32.49
N ALA A 167 35.72 -59.26 32.91
CA ALA A 167 35.37 -59.99 34.13
C ALA A 167 35.22 -61.51 33.93
N GLU A 168 34.56 -61.94 32.85
CA GLU A 168 34.16 -63.34 32.63
C GLU A 168 34.96 -64.05 31.54
N GLY A 169 35.77 -63.30 30.77
CA GLY A 169 36.45 -63.79 29.58
C GLY A 169 35.54 -63.92 28.35
N PRO A 170 36.13 -64.05 27.14
CA PRO A 170 35.38 -64.08 25.87
C PRO A 170 34.51 -65.33 25.70
N GLU A 171 34.76 -66.40 26.46
CA GLU A 171 34.04 -67.67 26.35
C GLU A 171 32.57 -67.58 26.81
N SER A 172 32.23 -66.62 27.68
CA SER A 172 30.84 -66.33 28.10
C SER A 172 29.97 -65.89 26.92
N LEU A 173 30.52 -65.10 26.00
CA LEU A 173 29.81 -64.58 24.83
C LEU A 173 29.56 -65.64 23.75
N ARG A 174 30.43 -66.66 23.65
CA ARG A 174 30.25 -67.77 22.69
C ARG A 174 29.00 -68.60 22.96
N LYS A 175 28.49 -68.58 24.19
CA LYS A 175 27.22 -69.24 24.55
C LYS A 175 25.99 -68.40 24.21
N THR A 176 26.13 -67.08 24.11
CA THR A 176 25.03 -66.14 23.84
C THR A 176 24.85 -65.85 22.35
N VAL A 177 25.94 -65.88 21.57
CA VAL A 177 25.87 -65.67 20.12
C VAL A 177 25.43 -66.97 19.45
N LYS A 178 24.18 -67.00 18.97
CA LYS A 178 23.77 -68.01 17.99
C LYS A 178 24.53 -67.69 16.69
N PRO A 179 25.33 -68.61 16.11
CA PRO A 179 26.04 -68.34 14.87
C PRO A 179 25.04 -67.91 13.80
N PHE A 180 25.29 -66.78 13.14
CA PHE A 180 24.58 -66.46 11.91
C PHE A 180 24.93 -67.56 10.90
N ALA A 181 23.93 -68.40 10.58
CA ALA A 181 24.08 -69.37 9.51
C ALA A 181 24.20 -68.58 8.20
N VAL A 182 25.41 -68.54 7.64
CA VAL A 182 25.62 -68.17 6.25
C VAL A 182 24.87 -69.22 5.44
N ALA A 183 23.75 -68.83 4.82
CA ALA A 183 23.18 -69.62 3.75
C ALA A 183 24.23 -69.67 2.65
N THR A 184 24.86 -70.82 2.47
CA THR A 184 25.59 -71.15 1.25
C THR A 184 24.56 -71.12 0.13
N THR A 185 24.40 -69.98 -0.52
CA THR A 185 23.81 -69.95 -1.86
C THR A 185 24.80 -70.66 -2.75
N ASP A 186 24.41 -71.85 -3.20
CA ASP A 186 25.07 -72.54 -4.28
C ASP A 186 25.34 -71.56 -5.42
N SER A 187 26.57 -71.67 -5.90
CA SER A 187 27.15 -70.90 -6.97
C SER A 187 26.46 -71.25 -8.29
N ASP A 188 25.42 -70.50 -8.66
CA ASP A 188 25.03 -70.33 -10.06
C ASP A 188 25.37 -68.91 -10.50
N VAL A 189 26.64 -68.78 -10.88
CA VAL A 189 27.15 -67.70 -11.71
C VAL A 189 26.42 -67.77 -13.05
N SER A 190 25.41 -66.92 -13.24
CA SER A 190 24.92 -66.56 -14.57
C SER A 190 25.27 -65.10 -14.84
N CYS A 191 26.38 -64.94 -15.55
CA CYS A 191 26.92 -63.68 -16.03
C CYS A 191 26.07 -63.17 -17.21
N ASN A 192 25.09 -62.30 -16.95
CA ASN A 192 24.55 -61.44 -18.01
C ASN A 192 24.84 -59.98 -17.69
N SER A 193 26.01 -59.54 -18.14
CA SER A 193 26.32 -58.13 -18.37
C SER A 193 25.38 -57.58 -19.44
N SER A 194 24.58 -56.57 -19.10
CA SER A 194 24.25 -55.52 -20.07
C SER A 194 23.99 -54.20 -19.35
N SER A 195 24.79 -53.24 -19.77
CA SER A 195 24.92 -51.83 -19.43
C SER A 195 23.63 -51.02 -19.64
N GLN A 196 23.32 -50.09 -18.73
CA GLN A 196 23.54 -48.65 -18.93
C GLN A 196 22.99 -47.85 -17.75
N LEU A 197 23.87 -47.00 -17.21
CA LEU A 197 23.54 -45.87 -16.35
C LEU A 197 22.70 -44.89 -17.16
N ASP A 198 21.58 -44.42 -16.62
CA ASP A 198 21.12 -43.09 -16.98
C ASP A 198 20.71 -42.31 -15.73
N LEU A 199 21.25 -41.11 -15.69
CA LEU A 199 21.33 -40.18 -14.57
C LEU A 199 20.40 -39.04 -14.93
N GLU A 200 19.11 -39.10 -14.55
CA GLU A 200 18.24 -37.94 -14.72
C GLU A 200 17.96 -37.22 -13.39
N ARG A 201 18.74 -36.17 -13.23
CA ARG A 201 18.59 -35.03 -12.33
C ARG A 201 17.35 -34.23 -12.75
N THR A 202 16.29 -34.23 -11.94
CA THR A 202 15.16 -33.30 -12.12
C THR A 202 15.24 -32.17 -11.10
N LEU A 203 15.67 -30.99 -11.56
CA LEU A 203 15.36 -29.69 -10.93
C LEU A 203 14.59 -28.84 -11.97
N PRO A 204 13.77 -27.88 -11.51
CA PRO A 204 12.58 -27.42 -12.20
C PRO A 204 12.85 -26.36 -13.26
N SER A 205 12.15 -26.46 -14.38
CA SER A 205 12.16 -25.48 -15.46
C SER A 205 11.45 -24.20 -15.04
N HIS A 206 12.20 -23.11 -15.01
CA HIS A 206 11.71 -21.74 -14.88
C HIS A 206 11.32 -21.24 -16.29
N GLU A 207 10.02 -21.18 -16.61
CA GLU A 207 9.55 -20.48 -17.81
C GLU A 207 9.68 -18.97 -17.61
N ILE A 208 10.62 -18.36 -18.33
CA ILE A 208 10.66 -16.92 -18.58
C ILE A 208 9.98 -16.71 -19.94
N LYS A 209 8.71 -16.31 -19.92
CA LYS A 209 8.03 -15.85 -21.14
C LYS A 209 8.42 -14.40 -21.39
N SER A 210 9.39 -14.20 -22.28
CA SER A 210 9.67 -12.93 -22.94
C SER A 210 8.72 -12.77 -24.12
N ASP A 211 7.71 -11.92 -23.99
CA ASP A 211 7.01 -11.36 -25.17
C ASP A 211 7.45 -9.91 -25.34
N ARG A 212 8.28 -9.70 -26.38
CA ARG A 212 8.67 -8.40 -26.91
C ARG A 212 8.51 -8.43 -28.43
N LEU A 213 7.39 -7.92 -28.92
CA LEU A 213 7.18 -7.36 -30.26
C LEU A 213 6.35 -6.08 -30.02
N SER A 214 6.82 -4.85 -30.18
CA SER A 214 7.32 -4.10 -31.36
C SER A 214 6.35 -4.00 -32.54
N HIS A 215 5.88 -2.75 -32.71
CA HIS A 215 5.31 -2.08 -33.90
C HIS A 215 3.82 -2.37 -34.18
N SER A 216 2.96 -1.39 -34.47
CA SER A 216 3.11 -0.02 -35.01
C SER A 216 2.14 0.96 -34.36
#